data_AF-A0AAU5BYD8-F1
#
_entry.id   AF-A0AAU5BYD8-F1
#
_cell.length_a   1.000
_cell.length_b   1.000
_cell.length_c   1.000
_cell.angle_alpha   90.00
_cell.angle_beta   90.00
_cell.angle_gamma   90.00
#
_symmetry.space_group_name_H-M   'P 1'
#
loop_
_entity.id
_entity.type
_entity.pdbx_description
1 polymer ?
#
loop_
_entity_poly.entity_id
_entity_poly.type
_entity_poly.pdbx_seq_one_letter_code
_entity_poly.pdbx_strand_id
1 'polypeptide(L)'
;MDSTMDELRRLRSGPGAEDDQSLPFLVRVRFTAEDPAQVVSRARAVLTGVVEQVGDWPAFDRWPQLLPTWFVQRCAPEHPEPEHGEPVDAEAWMRRWQAMTPEQKAALSQGPWTLSGWLDCFDPTEEGRGDDRSWWWWHAGTDESGGWVQVVTTGWPFGSGSLTWLIEACGGADLVHGP
;
A
#
# COMPACT_ATOMS: atom_id res chain seq x y z
N MET A 1 17.73 -10.96 -1.97
CA MET A 1 17.24 -10.83 -0.58
C MET A 1 15.74 -10.69 -0.71
N ASP A 2 14.98 -11.66 -0.22
CA ASP A 2 13.55 -11.80 -0.53
C ASP A 2 12.75 -10.75 0.26
N SER A 3 12.60 -9.56 -0.33
CA SER A 3 12.00 -8.37 0.27
C SER A 3 10.62 -8.65 0.88
N THR A 4 9.86 -9.56 0.26
CA THR A 4 8.52 -9.99 0.68
C THR A 4 8.55 -10.77 1.99
N MET A 5 9.47 -11.75 2.14
CA MET A 5 9.60 -12.52 3.39
C MET A 5 10.01 -11.64 4.57
N ASP A 6 10.91 -10.70 4.33
CA ASP A 6 11.37 -9.75 5.35
C ASP A 6 10.26 -8.75 5.74
N GLU A 7 9.49 -8.25 4.77
CA GLU A 7 8.33 -7.41 5.03
C GLU A 7 7.27 -8.13 5.87
N LEU A 8 6.93 -9.37 5.51
CA LEU A 8 5.92 -10.17 6.19
C LEU A 8 6.28 -10.42 7.66
N ARG A 9 7.57 -10.68 7.92
CA ARG A 9 8.11 -10.80 9.27
C ARG A 9 8.02 -9.48 10.04
N ARG A 10 8.30 -8.34 9.40
CA ARG A 10 8.14 -6.99 10.02
C ARG A 10 6.69 -6.61 10.29
N LEU A 11 5.76 -7.02 9.45
CA LEU A 11 4.32 -6.83 9.67
C LEU A 11 3.84 -7.57 10.93
N ARG A 12 4.32 -8.80 11.13
CA ARG A 12 3.91 -9.66 12.26
C ARG A 12 4.61 -9.31 13.58
N SER A 13 5.92 -9.07 13.53
CA SER A 13 6.76 -9.00 14.73
C SER A 13 7.54 -7.70 14.89
N GLY A 14 7.48 -6.78 13.90
CA GLY A 14 8.34 -5.60 13.85
C GLY A 14 9.77 -5.90 13.38
N PRO A 15 10.64 -4.88 13.38
CA PRO A 15 12.05 -5.06 13.03
C PRO A 15 12.78 -5.89 14.09
N GLY A 16 13.65 -6.81 13.64
CA GLY A 16 14.56 -7.60 14.46
C GLY A 16 15.96 -6.98 14.55
N ALA A 17 16.84 -7.59 15.35
CA ALA A 17 18.20 -7.09 15.57
C ALA A 17 19.07 -7.08 14.30
N GLU A 18 18.73 -7.89 13.29
CA GLU A 18 19.44 -7.97 12.01
C GLU A 18 18.99 -6.92 10.98
N ASP A 19 17.90 -6.19 11.25
CA ASP A 19 17.41 -5.11 10.39
C ASP A 19 18.20 -3.79 10.56
N ASP A 20 19.24 -3.77 11.39
CA ASP A 20 19.87 -2.54 11.85
C ASP A 20 20.86 -1.95 10.80
N GLN A 21 20.51 -0.74 10.33
CA GLN A 21 21.38 0.38 9.91
C GLN A 21 21.99 0.50 8.50
N SER A 22 21.42 -0.07 7.43
CA SER A 22 21.90 0.30 6.07
C SER A 22 20.84 0.43 4.97
N LEU A 23 19.58 0.71 5.32
CA LEU A 23 18.56 1.00 4.31
C LEU A 23 18.52 2.50 4.01
N PRO A 24 18.84 2.93 2.78
CA PRO A 24 19.13 4.32 2.49
C PRO A 24 17.91 5.27 2.55
N PHE A 25 16.67 4.77 2.61
CA PHE A 25 15.47 5.62 2.58
C PHE A 25 14.32 5.07 3.43
N LEU A 26 14.41 5.26 4.75
CA LEU A 26 13.28 5.09 5.66
C LEU A 26 12.43 6.36 5.64
N VAL A 27 11.12 6.20 5.52
CA VAL A 27 10.13 7.28 5.63
C VAL A 27 9.15 6.93 6.73
N ARG A 28 8.93 7.87 7.64
CA ARG A 28 7.89 7.81 8.66
C ARG A 28 6.70 8.67 8.26
N VAL A 29 5.54 8.04 8.17
CA VAL A 29 4.24 8.69 8.01
C VAL A 29 3.57 8.76 9.38
N ARG A 30 3.35 9.97 9.87
CA ARG A 30 2.57 10.23 11.09
C ARG A 30 1.12 10.53 10.75
N PHE A 31 0.20 10.16 11.63
CA PHE A 31 -1.23 10.39 11.46
C PHE A 31 -1.93 10.61 12.80
N THR A 32 -3.05 11.32 12.77
CA THR A 32 -4.00 11.44 13.88
C THR A 32 -5.10 10.39 13.75
N ALA A 33 -5.67 9.91 14.85
CA ALA A 33 -6.81 9.01 14.85
C ALA A 33 -7.47 8.99 16.24
N GLU A 34 -8.75 8.60 16.31
CA GLU A 34 -9.43 8.34 17.59
C GLU A 34 -8.78 7.17 18.34
N ASP A 35 -8.41 6.11 17.61
CA ASP A 35 -7.67 4.95 18.13
C ASP A 35 -6.47 4.63 17.21
N PRO A 36 -5.30 5.26 17.43
CA PRO A 36 -4.13 5.04 16.58
C PRO A 36 -3.61 3.60 16.61
N ALA A 37 -3.79 2.89 17.73
CA ALA A 37 -3.35 1.49 17.86
C ALA A 37 -4.20 0.58 16.96
N GLN A 38 -5.51 0.83 16.89
CA GLN A 38 -6.42 0.14 15.98
C GLN A 38 -6.07 0.41 14.51
N VAL A 39 -5.71 1.64 14.15
CA VAL A 39 -5.26 1.97 12.78
C VAL A 39 -4.04 1.13 12.41
N VAL A 40 -3.01 1.07 13.28
CA VAL A 40 -1.82 0.25 13.05
C VAL A 40 -2.17 -1.24 12.94
N SER A 41 -3.02 -1.75 13.84
CA SER A 41 -3.45 -3.15 13.82
C SER A 41 -4.20 -3.52 12.54
N ARG A 42 -5.09 -2.63 12.07
CA ARG A 42 -5.84 -2.82 10.82
C ARG A 42 -4.94 -2.79 9.60
N ALA A 43 -4.03 -1.82 9.53
CA ALA A 43 -3.07 -1.70 8.43
C ALA A 43 -2.20 -2.96 8.33
N ARG A 44 -1.71 -3.47 9.47
CA ARG A 44 -0.96 -4.74 9.52
C ARG A 44 -1.78 -5.93 9.03
N ALA A 45 -3.04 -6.05 9.46
CA ALA A 45 -3.91 -7.15 9.07
C ALA A 45 -4.16 -7.18 7.56
N VAL A 46 -4.47 -6.02 6.97
CA VAL A 46 -4.68 -5.89 5.52
C VAL A 46 -3.39 -6.22 4.76
N LEU A 47 -2.27 -5.60 5.11
CA LEU A 47 -1.00 -5.86 4.41
C LEU A 47 -0.52 -7.28 4.57
N THR A 48 -0.71 -7.90 5.74
CA THR A 48 -0.36 -9.31 5.94
C THR A 48 -1.16 -10.19 4.97
N GLY A 49 -2.47 -9.96 4.85
CA GLY A 49 -3.33 -10.72 3.92
C GLY A 49 -2.93 -10.58 2.46
N VAL A 50 -2.34 -9.45 2.05
CA VAL A 50 -1.82 -9.25 0.68
C VAL A 50 -0.43 -9.85 0.49
N VAL A 51 0.51 -9.49 1.36
CA VAL A 51 1.92 -9.87 1.23
C VAL A 51 2.09 -11.39 1.35
N GLU A 52 1.23 -12.07 2.11
CA GLU A 52 1.19 -13.55 2.16
C GLU A 52 0.91 -14.20 0.80
N GLN A 53 0.23 -13.51 -0.10
CA GLN A 53 -0.23 -14.03 -1.39
C GLN A 53 0.64 -13.60 -2.56
N VAL A 54 1.66 -12.74 -2.35
CA VAL A 54 2.55 -12.27 -3.44
C VAL A 54 3.28 -13.42 -4.14
N GLY A 55 3.57 -14.53 -3.45
CA GLY A 55 4.18 -15.70 -4.07
C GLY A 55 3.24 -16.56 -4.92
N ASP A 56 1.92 -16.43 -4.73
CA ASP A 56 0.87 -17.18 -5.43
C ASP A 56 -0.35 -16.27 -5.62
N TRP A 57 -0.18 -15.27 -6.49
CA TRP A 57 -1.13 -14.16 -6.63
C TRP A 57 -2.52 -14.66 -7.07
N PRO A 58 -3.56 -14.54 -6.24
CA PRO A 58 -4.86 -15.14 -6.52
C PRO A 58 -5.68 -14.30 -7.50
N ALA A 59 -6.65 -14.96 -8.15
CA ALA A 59 -7.65 -14.29 -8.97
C ALA A 59 -8.45 -13.25 -8.18
N PHE A 60 -8.91 -12.20 -8.88
CA PHE A 60 -9.52 -11.02 -8.24
C PHE A 60 -10.68 -11.35 -7.29
N ASP A 61 -11.54 -12.29 -7.69
CA ASP A 61 -12.74 -12.73 -6.98
C ASP A 61 -12.46 -13.38 -5.61
N ARG A 62 -11.23 -13.81 -5.36
CA ARG A 62 -10.79 -14.38 -4.08
C ARG A 62 -10.49 -13.30 -3.03
N TRP A 63 -10.03 -12.11 -3.43
CA TRP A 63 -9.56 -11.08 -2.50
C TRP A 63 -10.58 -10.62 -1.46
N PRO A 64 -11.88 -10.47 -1.78
CA PRO A 64 -12.89 -10.12 -0.77
C PRO A 64 -13.01 -11.14 0.38
N GLN A 65 -12.54 -12.38 0.19
CA GLN A 65 -12.55 -13.43 1.20
C GLN A 65 -11.24 -13.49 2.00
N LEU A 66 -10.14 -12.96 1.44
CA LEU A 66 -8.81 -12.95 2.04
C LEU A 66 -8.57 -11.70 2.89
N LEU A 67 -9.27 -10.60 2.58
CA LEU A 67 -9.12 -9.33 3.28
C LEU A 67 -10.24 -9.08 4.29
N PRO A 68 -9.98 -8.27 5.33
CA PRO A 68 -11.02 -7.88 6.28
C PRO A 68 -12.22 -7.22 5.58
N THR A 69 -13.43 -7.66 5.90
CA THR A 69 -14.67 -7.15 5.26
C THR A 69 -14.82 -5.64 5.37
N TRP A 70 -14.42 -5.05 6.50
CA TRP A 70 -14.47 -3.60 6.70
C TRP A 70 -13.58 -2.83 5.72
N PHE A 71 -12.46 -3.43 5.28
CA PHE A 71 -11.54 -2.81 4.34
C PHE A 71 -12.14 -2.80 2.95
N VAL A 72 -12.68 -3.95 2.50
CA VAL A 72 -13.38 -4.09 1.22
C VAL A 72 -14.56 -3.12 1.11
N GLN A 73 -15.32 -2.95 2.20
CA GLN A 73 -16.45 -2.01 2.25
C GLN A 73 -16.01 -0.53 2.19
N ARG A 74 -14.74 -0.23 2.49
CA ARG A 74 -14.19 1.12 2.45
C ARG A 74 -13.68 1.50 1.06
N CYS A 75 -13.37 0.51 0.23
CA CYS A 75 -13.01 0.72 -1.17
C CYS A 75 -14.16 1.38 -1.93
N ALA A 76 -13.82 2.19 -2.93
CA ALA A 76 -14.77 2.66 -3.91
C ALA A 76 -15.38 1.46 -4.67
N PRO A 77 -16.63 1.58 -5.16
CA PRO A 77 -17.19 0.60 -6.08
C PRO A 77 -16.24 0.40 -7.27
N GLU A 78 -16.04 -0.85 -7.68
CA GLU A 78 -15.36 -1.13 -8.93
C GLU A 78 -16.11 -0.40 -10.06
N HIS A 79 -15.37 0.26 -10.95
CA HIS A 79 -15.99 0.81 -12.14
C HIS A 79 -16.57 -0.35 -12.93
N PRO A 80 -17.84 -0.29 -13.39
CA PRO A 80 -18.33 -1.28 -14.33
C PRO A 80 -17.35 -1.31 -15.50
N GLU A 81 -16.90 -2.51 -15.89
CA GLU A 81 -16.20 -2.69 -17.16
C GLU A 81 -16.99 -1.91 -18.22
N PRO A 82 -16.32 -1.08 -19.05
CA PRO A 82 -17.03 -0.28 -20.03
C PRO A 82 -17.94 -1.21 -20.82
N GLU A 83 -19.24 -0.95 -20.71
CA GLU A 83 -20.25 -1.63 -21.49
C GLU A 83 -19.87 -1.41 -22.96
N HIS A 84 -19.44 -2.49 -23.62
CA HIS A 84 -18.95 -2.56 -25.00
C HIS A 84 -17.46 -2.21 -25.21
N GLY A 85 -16.56 -3.13 -24.86
CA GLY A 85 -15.40 -3.49 -25.70
C GLY A 85 -14.40 -2.41 -26.08
N GLU A 86 -14.44 -1.22 -25.48
CA GLU A 86 -13.32 -0.28 -25.55
C GLU A 86 -12.26 -0.80 -24.59
N PRO A 87 -11.10 -1.30 -25.09
CA PRO A 87 -10.02 -1.65 -24.21
C PRO A 87 -9.65 -0.37 -23.45
N VAL A 88 -9.74 -0.42 -22.12
CA VAL A 88 -8.90 0.43 -21.30
C VAL A 88 -7.49 0.09 -21.77
N ASP A 89 -6.87 1.00 -22.53
CA ASP A 89 -5.56 0.76 -23.10
C ASP A 89 -4.56 0.78 -21.94
N ALA A 90 -4.44 -0.38 -21.29
CA ALA A 90 -3.58 -0.61 -20.14
C ALA A 90 -2.15 -0.27 -20.52
N GLU A 91 -1.73 -0.55 -21.75
CA GLU A 91 -0.41 -0.17 -22.24
C GLU A 91 -0.25 1.35 -22.39
N ALA A 92 -1.23 2.07 -22.93
CA ALA A 92 -1.16 3.53 -23.02
C ALA A 92 -1.24 4.19 -21.64
N TRP A 93 -2.03 3.63 -20.73
CA TRP A 93 -2.05 4.03 -19.33
C TRP A 93 -0.68 3.79 -18.68
N MET A 94 -0.08 2.62 -18.88
CA MET A 94 1.25 2.28 -18.37
C MET A 94 2.36 3.14 -18.97
N ARG A 95 2.33 3.42 -20.28
CA ARG A 95 3.27 4.36 -20.93
C ARG A 95 3.11 5.77 -20.35
N ARG A 96 1.87 6.21 -20.16
CA ARG A 96 1.57 7.50 -19.54
C ARG A 96 2.04 7.55 -18.09
N TRP A 97 1.85 6.47 -17.34
CA TRP A 97 2.32 6.32 -15.96
C TRP A 97 3.85 6.33 -15.87
N GLN A 98 4.55 5.57 -16.71
CA GLN A 98 6.02 5.58 -16.75
C GLN A 98 6.58 6.97 -17.12
N ALA A 99 5.87 7.71 -17.97
CA ALA A 99 6.25 9.07 -18.35
C ALA A 99 5.92 10.14 -17.29
N MET A 100 5.17 9.79 -16.23
CA MET A 100 4.82 10.75 -15.17
C MET A 100 5.98 11.01 -14.21
N THR A 101 6.07 12.27 -13.77
CA THR A 101 6.96 12.63 -12.66
C THR A 101 6.46 11.97 -11.36
N PRO A 102 7.34 11.77 -10.37
CA PRO A 102 6.92 11.23 -9.07
C PRO A 102 5.78 12.03 -8.41
N GLU A 103 5.74 13.35 -8.60
CA GLU A 103 4.66 14.22 -8.08
C GLU A 103 3.33 13.97 -8.80
N GLN A 104 3.36 13.72 -10.11
CA GLN A 104 2.16 13.39 -10.90
C GLN A 104 1.60 12.01 -10.50
N LYS A 105 2.48 11.04 -10.27
CA LYS A 105 2.10 9.73 -9.71
C LYS A 105 1.47 9.89 -8.33
N ALA A 106 2.06 10.69 -7.46
CA ALA A 106 1.52 10.98 -6.13
C ALA A 106 0.13 11.65 -6.19
N ALA A 107 -0.08 12.59 -7.12
CA ALA A 107 -1.36 13.28 -7.29
C ALA A 107 -2.48 12.37 -7.81
N LEU A 108 -2.18 11.45 -8.74
CA LEU A 108 -3.16 10.46 -9.24
C LEU A 108 -3.47 9.36 -8.22
N SER A 109 -2.63 9.23 -7.20
CA SER A 109 -2.83 8.31 -6.10
C SER A 109 -3.73 8.90 -4.99
N GLN A 110 -4.34 10.08 -5.24
CA GLN A 110 -5.31 10.76 -4.36
C GLN A 110 -6.73 10.48 -4.86
N GLY A 111 -7.52 9.72 -4.09
CA GLY A 111 -8.92 9.44 -4.40
C GLY A 111 -9.43 8.24 -3.60
N PRO A 112 -10.74 7.98 -3.56
CA PRO A 112 -11.22 6.72 -2.99
C PRO A 112 -10.79 5.58 -3.94
N TRP A 113 -9.96 4.68 -3.45
CA TRP A 113 -9.42 3.59 -4.26
C TRP A 113 -10.44 2.46 -4.41
N THR A 114 -10.57 1.91 -5.62
CA THR A 114 -11.19 0.60 -5.81
C THR A 114 -10.32 -0.49 -5.19
N LEU A 115 -10.88 -1.68 -4.95
CA LEU A 115 -10.08 -2.79 -4.42
C LEU A 115 -9.04 -3.23 -5.45
N SER A 116 -9.44 -3.33 -6.73
CA SER A 116 -8.55 -3.67 -7.85
C SER A 116 -7.39 -2.70 -7.96
N GLY A 117 -7.65 -1.38 -7.95
CA GLY A 117 -6.63 -0.36 -8.09
C GLY A 117 -5.63 -0.34 -6.94
N TRP A 118 -6.08 -0.68 -5.72
CA TRP A 118 -5.19 -0.76 -4.57
C TRP A 118 -4.35 -2.04 -4.57
N LEU A 119 -4.94 -3.19 -4.93
CA LEU A 119 -4.22 -4.48 -5.06
C LEU A 119 -3.18 -4.46 -6.17
N ASP A 120 -3.47 -3.77 -7.26
CA ASP A 120 -2.56 -3.58 -8.39
C ASP A 120 -1.19 -2.98 -7.96
N CYS A 121 -1.13 -2.21 -6.87
CA CYS A 121 0.13 -1.71 -6.30
C CYS A 121 1.03 -2.81 -5.69
N PHE A 122 0.50 -4.03 -5.51
CA PHE A 122 1.19 -5.18 -4.92
C PHE A 122 1.22 -6.38 -5.87
N ASP A 123 0.50 -6.31 -6.99
CA ASP A 123 0.35 -7.38 -7.96
C ASP A 123 1.69 -7.67 -8.66
N PRO A 124 2.31 -8.84 -8.45
CA PRO A 124 3.62 -9.19 -8.99
C PRO A 124 3.55 -9.74 -10.42
N THR A 125 2.37 -9.82 -11.03
CA THR A 125 2.22 -10.27 -12.42
C THR A 125 2.65 -9.18 -13.40
N GLU A 126 2.85 -9.55 -14.67
CA GLU A 126 3.22 -8.59 -15.73
C GLU A 126 2.17 -7.48 -15.94
N GLU A 127 0.92 -7.71 -15.52
CA GLU A 127 -0.19 -6.76 -15.63
C GLU A 127 -0.24 -5.79 -14.45
N GLY A 128 0.42 -6.13 -13.34
CA GLY A 128 0.43 -5.40 -12.07
C GLY A 128 1.57 -4.41 -11.92
N ARG A 129 1.54 -3.63 -10.82
CA ARG A 129 2.59 -2.66 -10.44
C ARG A 129 3.41 -3.11 -9.22
N GLY A 130 3.35 -4.38 -8.83
CA GLY A 130 4.10 -4.93 -7.70
C GLY A 130 5.62 -4.86 -7.88
N ASP A 131 6.12 -5.04 -9.10
CA ASP A 131 7.55 -4.87 -9.42
C ASP A 131 7.99 -3.39 -9.36
N ASP A 132 7.07 -2.47 -9.64
CA ASP A 132 7.25 -1.01 -9.54
C ASP A 132 6.94 -0.47 -8.13
N ARG A 133 6.67 -1.36 -7.17
CA ARG A 133 6.32 -0.99 -5.80
C ARG A 133 7.45 -0.18 -5.18
N SER A 134 7.11 1.01 -4.67
CA SER A 134 8.11 1.98 -4.20
C SER A 134 8.23 2.06 -2.68
N TRP A 135 7.50 1.22 -1.93
CA TRP A 135 7.57 1.18 -0.47
C TRP A 135 7.24 -0.21 0.11
N TRP A 136 7.88 -0.57 1.22
CA TRP A 136 7.66 -1.81 1.98
C TRP A 136 7.54 -1.52 3.47
N TRP A 137 6.66 -2.24 4.17
CA TRP A 137 6.46 -2.05 5.60
C TRP A 137 7.75 -2.30 6.40
N TRP A 138 8.08 -1.34 7.27
CA TRP A 138 9.23 -1.43 8.17
C TRP A 138 8.80 -1.61 9.62
N HIS A 139 8.07 -0.63 10.15
CA HIS A 139 7.66 -0.61 11.55
C HIS A 139 6.44 0.29 11.73
N ALA A 140 5.80 0.23 12.88
CA ALA A 140 4.70 1.13 13.23
C ALA A 140 4.50 1.11 14.74
N GLY A 141 3.89 2.17 15.24
CA GLY A 141 3.55 2.30 16.64
C GLY A 141 2.69 3.52 16.90
N THR A 142 2.54 3.82 18.18
CA THR A 142 1.76 4.96 18.68
C THR A 142 2.60 5.73 19.69
N ASP A 143 2.37 7.03 19.77
CA ASP A 143 2.94 7.91 20.78
C ASP A 143 1.89 8.95 21.22
N GLU A 144 2.28 9.91 22.05
CA GLU A 144 1.38 10.95 22.58
C GLU A 144 0.77 11.85 21.48
N SER A 145 1.37 11.89 20.30
CA SER A 145 0.94 12.72 19.17
C SER A 145 0.04 11.97 18.17
N GLY A 146 -0.16 10.67 18.34
CA GLY A 146 -0.98 9.85 17.46
C GLY A 146 -0.28 8.55 17.05
N GLY A 147 -0.49 8.14 15.80
CA GLY A 147 0.10 6.93 15.25
C GLY A 147 1.17 7.23 14.20
N TRP A 148 2.03 6.26 13.96
CA TRP A 148 3.02 6.34 12.89
C TRP A 148 3.24 4.99 12.22
N VAL A 149 3.50 5.05 10.92
CA VAL A 149 3.96 3.93 10.09
C VAL A 149 5.29 4.32 9.48
N GLN A 150 6.26 3.40 9.54
CA GLN A 150 7.55 3.55 8.89
C GLN A 150 7.65 2.54 7.76
N VAL A 151 8.15 2.99 6.62
CA VAL A 151 8.34 2.19 5.41
C VAL A 151 9.77 2.36 4.90
N VAL A 152 10.30 1.32 4.27
CA VAL A 152 11.48 1.42 3.40
C VAL A 152 10.98 1.86 2.04
N THR A 153 11.69 2.77 1.38
CA THR A 153 11.33 3.28 0.05
C THR A 153 12.52 3.18 -0.90
N THR A 154 12.27 3.33 -2.21
CA THR A 154 13.33 3.40 -3.21
C THR A 154 13.94 4.81 -3.36
N GLY A 155 13.38 5.82 -2.69
CA GLY A 155 13.81 7.22 -2.76
C GLY A 155 12.66 8.19 -2.52
N TRP A 156 12.91 9.49 -2.66
CA TRP A 156 11.89 10.54 -2.57
C TRP A 156 11.82 11.36 -3.88
N PRO A 157 10.62 11.62 -4.43
CA PRO A 157 9.31 11.14 -3.99
C PRO A 157 9.09 9.65 -4.31
N PHE A 158 8.17 9.00 -3.61
CA PHE A 158 7.72 7.64 -3.91
C PHE A 158 6.19 7.59 -4.07
N GLY A 159 5.68 6.51 -4.64
CA GLY A 159 4.24 6.24 -4.77
C GLY A 159 3.59 5.98 -3.40
N SER A 160 3.32 7.05 -2.65
CA SER A 160 2.81 6.97 -1.26
C SER A 160 1.30 6.88 -1.15
N GLY A 161 0.55 7.02 -2.25
CA GLY A 161 -0.91 7.10 -2.14
C GLY A 161 -1.59 5.79 -1.74
N SER A 162 -1.05 4.62 -2.11
CA SER A 162 -1.57 3.34 -1.62
C SER A 162 -1.34 3.15 -0.11
N LEU A 163 -0.24 3.70 0.43
CA LEU A 163 0.05 3.75 1.87
C LEU A 163 -0.84 4.76 2.59
N THR A 164 -0.98 5.96 2.03
CA THR A 164 -1.83 7.04 2.55
C THR A 164 -3.26 6.55 2.66
N TRP A 165 -3.79 6.00 1.58
CA TRP A 165 -5.14 5.46 1.54
C TRP A 165 -5.33 4.30 2.53
N LEU A 166 -4.35 3.39 2.66
CA LEU A 166 -4.44 2.32 3.66
C LEU A 166 -4.63 2.89 5.06
N ILE A 167 -3.84 3.90 5.45
CA ILE A 167 -3.92 4.55 6.76
C ILE A 167 -5.29 5.23 6.94
N GLU A 168 -5.78 5.94 5.92
CA GLU A 168 -7.08 6.62 5.94
C GLU A 168 -8.25 5.62 6.02
N ALA A 169 -8.21 4.54 5.24
CA ALA A 169 -9.20 3.48 5.26
C ALA A 169 -9.27 2.78 6.62
N CYS A 170 -8.14 2.69 7.32
CA CYS A 170 -8.05 2.17 8.68
C CYS A 170 -8.60 3.13 9.75
N GLY A 171 -8.77 4.42 9.42
CA GLY A 171 -9.30 5.47 10.32
C GLY A 171 -8.30 6.55 10.70
N GLY A 172 -7.11 6.60 10.07
CA GLY A 172 -6.15 7.69 10.25
C GLY A 172 -6.51 8.95 9.46
N ALA A 173 -5.99 10.10 9.89
CA ALA A 173 -6.15 11.39 9.26
C ALA A 173 -4.90 12.27 9.43
N ASP A 174 -4.90 13.46 8.82
CA ASP A 174 -3.84 14.48 8.94
C ASP A 174 -2.42 13.93 8.70
N LEU A 175 -2.24 13.17 7.61
CA LEU A 175 -1.01 12.45 7.38
C LEU A 175 0.16 13.39 7.05
N VAL A 176 1.29 13.21 7.73
CA VAL A 176 2.53 13.96 7.49
C VAL A 176 3.67 12.99 7.21
N HIS A 177 4.35 13.19 6.09
CA HIS A 177 5.50 12.40 5.68
C HIS A 177 6.78 13.08 6.17
N GLY A 178 7.68 12.32 6.80
CA GLY A 178 9.00 12.78 7.19
C GLY A 178 10.03 11.64 7.16
N PRO A 179 11.32 11.95 7.27
CA PRO A 179 12.35 10.95 7.52
C PRO A 179 12.12 10.20 8.84
#